data_AF-A0A9W8BAP8-F1
#
_entry.id   AF-A0A9W8BAP8-F1
#
_cell.length_a   1.000
_cell.length_b   1.000
_cell.length_c   1.000
_cell.angle_alpha   90.00
_cell.angle_beta   90.00
_cell.angle_gamma   90.00
#
_symmetry.space_group_name_H-M   'P 1'
#
loop_
_entity.id
_entity.type
_entity.pdbx_description
1 polymer ?
#
loop_
_entity_poly.entity_id
_entity_poly.type
_entity_poly.pdbx_seq_one_letter_code
_entity_poly.pdbx_strand_id
1 'polypeptide(L)'
;MGEENREQQHDPAATPPPKGAGKSKTSLGPKRYGDDPSSAVDAQAALVMQKGFLDDVIDGIQLGIITIVFICLIFVAVFAGSLPTIFPATQPLCDFVLGLPALLNSLPEYAMQAKDGFPQSLEEAILLVSATSAWFGQMLHNMPYKECVLLFSWATYFWEAKLDIRQRDRLHEVRRPAAISPFVSRQAYLEASAYGLDKSSLVLVKNAFVQAQTTAIIVYDLTPWMWNVVGDAMQTHVGLGPEYEISRSIAFFVVATLISTVLSLPFDLYSTFVVEKKHGFNKQTAGLFFSDMAKTLMLTFLLGSPILALFLWVIGKTGSQFYLYAWALLAAVQLLIIIIYPTFIQPLFNKYEPLPEGELRTAIEALASRLGFPLKKLYVVDGSKRSSHSNAYVFGFFKSKRIVVFDTLIEQCTTEEIVAIIGHELGHWKKNHVLRMLAAVQVQTFVIFFAFSHFVGEQAMYKGFGMDTMPILIGFIFFQYLYQPLDSVLTFANNVLSRMHEFEADEFSKKLGYGKQLASSLIKLQIENKGNMNPDPLYSAYHYSHPPLVERLNAINDPDVAPKTE
;
A
#
# COMPACT_ATOMS: atom_id res chain seq x y z
N MET A 1 -64.31 -29.44 36.27
CA MET A 1 -65.57 -30.20 36.33
C MET A 1 -66.32 -29.89 35.06
N GLY A 2 -66.65 -30.93 34.29
CA GLY A 2 -67.47 -30.88 33.06
C GLY A 2 -66.68 -30.39 31.85
N GLU A 3 -66.35 -31.18 30.82
CA GLU A 3 -67.23 -32.01 29.97
C GLU A 3 -68.43 -31.18 29.47
N GLU A 4 -68.79 -31.14 28.20
CA GLU A 4 -68.48 -32.02 27.07
C GLU A 4 -69.10 -31.38 25.81
N ASN A 5 -68.53 -31.70 24.63
CA ASN A 5 -69.20 -32.26 23.44
C ASN A 5 -70.66 -31.81 23.12
N ARG A 6 -71.11 -31.62 21.88
CA ARG A 6 -70.62 -31.90 20.52
C ARG A 6 -71.81 -31.56 19.59
N GLU A 7 -71.50 -31.20 18.33
CA GLU A 7 -72.15 -31.70 17.09
C GLU A 7 -73.68 -31.47 16.88
N GLN A 8 -74.24 -31.25 15.69
CA GLN A 8 -73.78 -31.25 14.30
C GLN A 8 -74.94 -30.72 13.41
N GLN A 9 -74.58 -30.13 12.27
CA GLN A 9 -75.21 -30.23 10.93
C GLN A 9 -76.67 -29.74 10.72
N HIS A 10 -76.85 -28.70 9.89
CA HIS A 10 -76.91 -28.82 8.42
C HIS A 10 -77.06 -27.43 7.75
N ASP A 11 -76.17 -27.14 6.80
CA ASP A 11 -76.21 -26.06 5.80
C ASP A 11 -77.15 -26.49 4.65
N PRO A 12 -77.80 -25.59 3.87
CA PRO A 12 -77.04 -24.91 2.82
C PRO A 12 -77.49 -23.47 2.48
N ALA A 13 -76.56 -22.77 1.82
CA ALA A 13 -76.77 -21.70 0.83
C ALA A 13 -76.81 -20.24 1.32
N ALA A 14 -75.60 -19.72 1.54
CA ALA A 14 -75.07 -18.41 1.09
C ALA A 14 -76.07 -17.31 0.67
N THR A 15 -76.39 -16.50 1.67
CA THR A 15 -76.38 -15.02 1.78
C THR A 15 -76.57 -14.10 0.54
N PRO A 16 -77.45 -13.06 0.68
CA PRO A 16 -77.75 -12.06 -0.35
C PRO A 16 -77.10 -10.68 0.03
N PRO A 17 -77.53 -9.49 -0.48
CA PRO A 17 -76.72 -8.69 -1.40
C PRO A 17 -76.50 -7.23 -0.90
N PRO A 18 -76.69 -6.13 -1.68
CA PRO A 18 -75.62 -5.37 -2.32
C PRO A 18 -75.67 -3.82 -2.07
N LYS A 19 -74.83 -3.09 -2.82
CA LYS A 19 -74.96 -1.67 -3.27
C LYS A 19 -74.47 -0.56 -2.34
N GLY A 20 -73.69 0.35 -2.96
CA GLY A 20 -73.47 1.71 -2.45
C GLY A 20 -72.40 2.46 -3.23
N ALA A 21 -72.79 3.14 -4.30
CA ALA A 21 -71.96 4.04 -5.09
C ALA A 21 -71.65 5.36 -4.35
N GLY A 22 -70.52 6.01 -4.65
CA GLY A 22 -70.30 7.41 -4.24
C GLY A 22 -68.87 7.91 -4.41
N LYS A 23 -68.66 8.76 -5.42
CA LYS A 23 -67.44 9.54 -5.68
C LYS A 23 -67.17 10.55 -4.56
N SER A 24 -65.89 10.84 -4.24
CA SER A 24 -65.37 12.21 -4.06
C SER A 24 -63.86 12.25 -3.75
N LYS A 25 -63.20 13.30 -4.25
CA LYS A 25 -61.77 13.63 -4.29
C LYS A 25 -61.14 14.03 -2.93
N THR A 26 -59.81 14.22 -2.97
CA THR A 26 -58.89 14.95 -2.07
C THR A 26 -58.50 14.19 -0.79
N SER A 27 -57.23 14.07 -0.39
CA SER A 27 -56.09 14.99 -0.50
C SER A 27 -54.74 14.24 -0.56
N LEU A 28 -53.83 14.74 -1.39
CA LEU A 28 -52.39 14.50 -1.29
C LEU A 28 -51.87 15.00 0.07
N GLY A 29 -51.33 14.09 0.87
CA GLY A 29 -50.41 14.40 1.96
C GLY A 29 -49.08 13.69 1.69
N PRO A 30 -47.92 14.30 1.96
CA PRO A 30 -46.65 13.61 1.77
C PRO A 30 -46.57 12.50 2.81
N LYS A 31 -46.56 11.24 2.37
CA LYS A 31 -46.13 10.13 3.22
C LYS A 31 -44.68 10.42 3.60
N ARG A 32 -44.47 10.84 4.84
CA ARG A 32 -43.15 10.78 5.49
C ARG A 32 -42.67 9.33 5.39
N TYR A 33 -41.57 9.11 4.68
CA TYR A 33 -40.75 7.92 4.81
C TYR A 33 -40.39 7.80 6.29
N GLY A 34 -41.07 6.92 7.00
CA GLY A 34 -40.77 6.55 8.37
C GLY A 34 -39.99 5.24 8.33
N ASP A 35 -38.68 5.36 8.52
CA ASP A 35 -37.79 4.47 9.27
C ASP A 35 -38.35 3.08 9.64
N ASP A 36 -38.36 2.16 8.68
CA ASP A 36 -38.15 0.75 9.01
C ASP A 36 -36.65 0.46 8.84
N PRO A 37 -35.90 0.16 9.92
CA PRO A 37 -34.49 -0.23 9.83
C PRO A 37 -34.27 -1.39 8.86
N SER A 38 -35.27 -2.27 8.67
CA SER A 38 -35.18 -3.36 7.69
C SER A 38 -35.04 -2.81 6.27
N SER A 39 -35.84 -1.80 5.90
CA SER A 39 -35.84 -1.21 4.57
C SER A 39 -34.53 -0.49 4.21
N ALA A 40 -33.93 0.22 5.17
CA ALA A 40 -32.65 0.90 4.97
C ALA A 40 -31.48 -0.09 4.85
N VAL A 41 -31.47 -1.12 5.70
CA VAL A 41 -30.46 -2.19 5.66
C VAL A 41 -30.60 -3.01 4.38
N ASP A 42 -31.82 -3.25 3.91
CA ASP A 42 -32.06 -3.97 2.65
C ASP A 42 -31.72 -3.12 1.43
N ALA A 43 -31.96 -1.81 1.46
CA ALA A 43 -31.46 -0.88 0.44
C ALA A 43 -29.92 -0.86 0.39
N GLN A 44 -29.26 -0.85 1.56
CA GLN A 44 -27.80 -0.93 1.64
C GLN A 44 -27.28 -2.29 1.14
N ALA A 45 -27.95 -3.38 1.48
CA ALA A 45 -27.62 -4.71 0.97
C ALA A 45 -27.79 -4.79 -0.56
N ALA A 46 -28.84 -4.16 -1.10
CA ALA A 46 -29.04 -4.06 -2.54
C ALA A 46 -27.92 -3.27 -3.23
N LEU A 47 -27.43 -2.18 -2.60
CA LEU A 47 -26.28 -1.42 -3.08
C LEU A 47 -24.99 -2.25 -3.06
N VAL A 48 -24.75 -3.02 -2.00
CA VAL A 48 -23.61 -3.95 -1.91
C VAL A 48 -23.72 -5.07 -2.95
N MET A 49 -24.92 -5.54 -3.29
CA MET A 49 -25.14 -6.56 -4.32
C MET A 49 -25.19 -6.00 -5.75
N GLN A 50 -25.19 -4.68 -5.92
CA GLN A 50 -25.33 -4.07 -7.24
C GLN A 50 -24.09 -4.35 -8.09
N LYS A 51 -24.29 -5.09 -9.18
CA LYS A 51 -23.30 -5.17 -10.26
C LYS A 51 -23.37 -3.89 -11.08
N GLY A 52 -22.27 -3.16 -11.15
CA GLY A 52 -22.14 -1.92 -11.92
C GLY A 52 -21.27 -2.12 -13.17
N PHE A 53 -21.15 -1.07 -13.98
CA PHE A 53 -20.28 -1.03 -15.16
C PHE A 53 -18.85 -1.51 -14.86
N LEU A 54 -18.32 -1.19 -13.68
CA LEU A 54 -16.98 -1.61 -13.32
C LEU A 54 -16.87 -3.14 -13.14
N ASP A 55 -17.91 -3.80 -12.64
CA ASP A 55 -17.94 -5.26 -12.52
C ASP A 55 -17.95 -5.91 -13.91
N ASP A 56 -18.67 -5.33 -14.87
CA ASP A 56 -18.64 -5.79 -16.26
C ASP A 56 -17.24 -5.63 -16.90
N VAL A 57 -16.55 -4.51 -16.61
CA VAL A 57 -15.15 -4.29 -17.04
C VAL A 57 -14.22 -5.29 -16.39
N ILE A 58 -14.39 -5.57 -15.09
CA ILE A 58 -13.60 -6.54 -14.34
C ILE A 58 -13.79 -7.95 -14.89
N ASP A 59 -15.02 -8.36 -15.18
CA ASP A 59 -15.33 -9.65 -15.82
C ASP A 59 -14.60 -9.75 -17.17
N GLY A 60 -14.56 -8.64 -17.93
CA GLY A 60 -13.76 -8.51 -19.15
C GLY A 60 -12.24 -8.61 -18.92
N ILE A 61 -11.71 -7.96 -17.88
CA ILE A 61 -10.29 -8.05 -17.49
C ILE A 61 -9.94 -9.47 -17.05
N GLN A 62 -10.77 -10.13 -16.25
CA GLN A 62 -10.55 -11.52 -15.83
C GLN A 62 -10.53 -12.44 -17.03
N LEU A 63 -11.50 -12.30 -17.95
CA LEU A 63 -11.50 -13.06 -19.19
C LEU A 63 -10.27 -12.76 -20.03
N GLY A 64 -9.82 -11.50 -20.06
CA GLY A 64 -8.58 -11.06 -20.69
C GLY A 64 -7.33 -11.66 -20.05
N ILE A 65 -7.20 -11.67 -18.72
CA ILE A 65 -6.10 -12.29 -17.97
C ILE A 65 -6.12 -13.79 -18.19
N ILE A 66 -7.27 -14.46 -18.10
CA ILE A 66 -7.39 -15.90 -18.35
C ILE A 66 -7.00 -16.18 -19.80
N THR A 67 -7.43 -15.36 -20.74
CA THR A 67 -7.10 -15.50 -22.16
C THR A 67 -5.62 -15.23 -22.40
N ILE A 68 -5.00 -14.21 -21.78
CA ILE A 68 -3.56 -13.94 -21.86
C ILE A 68 -2.78 -15.05 -21.17
N VAL A 69 -3.18 -15.55 -20.01
CA VAL A 69 -2.52 -16.66 -19.31
C VAL A 69 -2.67 -17.94 -20.10
N PHE A 70 -3.83 -18.22 -20.69
CA PHE A 70 -4.07 -19.38 -21.53
C PHE A 70 -3.33 -19.27 -22.85
N ILE A 71 -3.27 -18.07 -23.45
CA ILE A 71 -2.40 -17.75 -24.59
C ILE A 71 -0.96 -17.97 -24.16
N CYS A 72 -0.46 -17.38 -23.08
CA CYS A 72 0.90 -17.55 -22.55
C CYS A 72 1.25 -19.01 -22.26
N LEU A 73 0.32 -19.81 -21.73
CA LEU A 73 0.51 -21.24 -21.47
C LEU A 73 0.51 -22.04 -22.77
N ILE A 74 -0.38 -21.74 -23.72
CA ILE A 74 -0.35 -22.28 -25.09
C ILE A 74 0.91 -21.81 -25.82
N PHE A 75 1.39 -20.60 -25.56
CA PHE A 75 2.52 -19.93 -26.20
C PHE A 75 3.85 -20.46 -25.70
N VAL A 76 3.96 -20.75 -24.41
CA VAL A 76 5.08 -21.52 -23.83
C VAL A 76 5.02 -22.98 -24.30
N ALA A 77 3.83 -23.57 -24.43
CA ALA A 77 3.66 -24.97 -24.86
C ALA A 77 3.84 -25.19 -26.38
N VAL A 78 3.59 -24.18 -27.22
CA VAL A 78 3.55 -24.31 -28.69
C VAL A 78 4.67 -23.52 -29.39
N PHE A 79 5.11 -22.38 -28.83
CA PHE A 79 5.80 -21.34 -29.61
C PHE A 79 7.13 -20.84 -29.06
N ALA A 80 7.77 -21.53 -28.11
CA ALA A 80 9.09 -21.15 -27.61
C ALA A 80 10.12 -20.90 -28.74
N GLY A 81 9.95 -21.48 -29.94
CA GLY A 81 10.80 -21.23 -31.12
C GLY A 81 10.22 -20.39 -32.26
N SER A 82 9.02 -19.79 -32.16
CA SER A 82 8.37 -19.11 -33.32
C SER A 82 7.69 -17.75 -33.06
N LEU A 83 7.78 -17.20 -31.85
CA LEU A 83 7.43 -15.78 -31.54
C LEU A 83 8.00 -14.72 -32.51
N PRO A 84 9.32 -14.77 -32.82
CA PRO A 84 9.98 -14.01 -33.88
C PRO A 84 9.16 -13.65 -35.12
N THR A 85 8.41 -14.63 -35.62
CA THR A 85 7.75 -14.58 -36.92
C THR A 85 6.38 -13.91 -36.87
N ILE A 86 5.77 -13.81 -35.68
CA ILE A 86 4.40 -13.28 -35.50
C ILE A 86 4.43 -11.89 -34.85
N PHE A 87 5.30 -11.68 -33.86
CA PHE A 87 5.53 -10.38 -33.23
C PHE A 87 7.02 -10.05 -33.31
N PRO A 88 7.49 -9.42 -34.41
CA PRO A 88 8.92 -9.13 -34.59
C PRO A 88 9.54 -8.34 -33.43
N ALA A 89 8.75 -7.52 -32.74
CA ALA A 89 9.16 -6.76 -31.56
C ALA A 89 9.53 -7.64 -30.34
N THR A 90 9.11 -8.91 -30.30
CA THR A 90 9.43 -9.86 -29.22
C THR A 90 10.69 -10.68 -29.48
N GLN A 91 11.26 -10.59 -30.69
CA GLN A 91 12.50 -11.26 -31.08
C GLN A 91 13.63 -11.08 -30.05
N PRO A 92 13.93 -9.86 -29.56
CA PRO A 92 15.06 -9.67 -28.64
C PRO A 92 14.87 -10.40 -27.32
N LEU A 93 13.63 -10.43 -26.80
CA LEU A 93 13.27 -11.14 -25.58
C LEU A 93 13.36 -12.66 -25.75
N CYS A 94 12.91 -13.19 -26.89
CA CYS A 94 13.05 -14.61 -27.21
C CYS A 94 14.50 -15.05 -27.32
N ASP A 95 15.30 -14.28 -28.07
CA ASP A 95 16.71 -14.57 -28.25
C ASP A 95 17.45 -14.54 -26.90
N PHE A 96 17.10 -13.60 -26.03
CA PHE A 96 17.62 -13.55 -24.67
C PHE A 96 17.22 -14.79 -23.84
N VAL A 97 15.93 -15.14 -23.80
CA VAL A 97 15.42 -16.28 -23.00
C VAL A 97 15.93 -17.62 -23.53
N LEU A 98 15.93 -17.82 -24.84
CA LEU A 98 16.48 -19.02 -25.49
C LEU A 98 18.00 -19.09 -25.42
N GLY A 99 18.66 -17.94 -25.27
CA GLY A 99 20.07 -17.82 -24.98
C GLY A 99 20.42 -18.16 -23.53
N LEU A 100 19.48 -18.07 -22.58
CA LEU A 100 19.76 -18.32 -21.15
C LEU A 100 20.39 -19.69 -20.88
N PRO A 101 19.96 -20.83 -21.46
CA PRO A 101 20.64 -22.10 -21.25
C PRO A 101 22.08 -22.12 -21.78
N ALA A 102 22.34 -21.55 -22.96
CA ALA A 102 23.70 -21.45 -23.50
C ALA A 102 24.57 -20.49 -22.65
N LEU A 103 23.97 -19.40 -22.17
CA LEU A 103 24.57 -18.44 -21.26
C LEU A 103 24.87 -19.10 -19.90
N LEU A 104 23.92 -19.87 -19.34
CA LEU A 104 24.09 -20.64 -18.10
C LEU A 104 25.13 -21.75 -18.26
N ASN A 105 25.22 -22.37 -19.44
CA ASN A 105 26.26 -23.35 -19.76
C ASN A 105 27.62 -22.68 -20.02
N SER A 106 27.65 -21.37 -20.31
CA SER A 106 28.86 -20.55 -20.40
C SER A 106 29.31 -19.98 -19.05
N LEU A 107 28.58 -20.28 -17.96
CA LEU A 107 29.19 -20.18 -16.63
C LEU A 107 30.49 -20.99 -16.67
N PRO A 108 31.60 -20.45 -16.16
CA PRO A 108 32.88 -21.13 -16.20
C PRO A 108 32.73 -22.56 -15.67
N GLU A 109 33.33 -23.54 -16.34
CA GLU A 109 33.31 -24.95 -15.91
C GLU A 109 33.65 -25.13 -14.41
N TYR A 110 34.41 -24.21 -13.81
CA TYR A 110 34.71 -24.12 -12.38
C TYR A 110 33.47 -23.95 -11.46
N ALA A 111 32.44 -23.19 -11.87
CA ALA A 111 31.23 -22.99 -11.06
C ALA A 111 30.34 -24.25 -11.02
N MET A 112 30.36 -25.05 -12.10
CA MET A 112 29.61 -26.30 -12.19
C MET A 112 30.40 -27.53 -11.70
N GLN A 113 31.74 -27.48 -11.76
CA GLN A 113 32.62 -28.49 -11.16
C GLN A 113 32.75 -28.36 -9.63
N ALA A 114 32.26 -27.27 -9.02
CA ALA A 114 32.11 -27.11 -7.57
C ALA A 114 31.03 -28.03 -6.93
N LYS A 115 30.70 -29.15 -7.59
CA LYS A 115 29.98 -30.27 -6.96
C LYS A 115 30.77 -30.88 -5.80
N ASP A 116 32.09 -30.69 -5.77
CA ASP A 116 33.01 -31.19 -4.75
C ASP A 116 33.72 -30.05 -3.99
N GLY A 117 32.96 -29.11 -3.41
CA GLY A 117 33.43 -28.20 -2.36
C GLY A 117 33.59 -26.72 -2.74
N PHE A 118 33.44 -25.85 -1.73
CA PHE A 118 33.74 -24.40 -1.81
C PHE A 118 35.20 -24.16 -2.23
N PRO A 119 35.53 -23.04 -2.90
CA PRO A 119 36.90 -22.72 -3.33
C PRO A 119 37.89 -22.89 -2.16
N GLN A 120 38.92 -23.72 -2.37
CA GLN A 120 39.88 -24.07 -1.33
C GLN A 120 41.06 -23.10 -1.28
N SER A 121 41.17 -22.21 -2.28
CA SER A 121 42.17 -21.15 -2.33
C SER A 121 41.56 -19.79 -2.66
N LEU A 122 42.27 -18.73 -2.26
CA LEU A 122 41.91 -17.35 -2.60
C LEU A 122 41.92 -17.13 -4.13
N GLU A 123 42.82 -17.80 -4.86
CA GLU A 123 42.89 -17.71 -6.32
C GLU A 123 41.68 -18.32 -7.01
N GLU A 124 41.22 -19.50 -6.54
CA GLU A 124 39.97 -20.12 -7.04
C GLU A 124 38.75 -19.24 -6.76
N ALA A 125 38.68 -18.65 -5.57
CA ALA A 125 37.60 -17.72 -5.22
C ALA A 125 37.61 -16.47 -6.11
N ILE A 126 38.80 -15.89 -6.37
CA ILE A 126 38.95 -14.72 -7.25
C ILE A 126 38.57 -15.07 -8.69
N LEU A 127 38.97 -16.24 -9.20
CA LEU A 127 38.64 -16.68 -10.54
C LEU A 127 37.13 -16.88 -10.71
N LEU A 128 36.49 -17.54 -9.75
CA LEU A 128 35.05 -17.76 -9.72
C LEU A 128 34.27 -16.43 -9.68
N VAL A 129 34.67 -15.50 -8.81
CA VAL A 129 34.05 -14.16 -8.71
C VAL A 129 34.28 -13.34 -9.98
N SER A 130 35.48 -13.38 -10.56
CA SER A 130 35.80 -12.62 -11.77
C SER A 130 34.99 -13.12 -12.97
N ALA A 131 34.84 -14.43 -13.08
CA ALA A 131 34.20 -15.04 -14.21
C ALA A 131 32.66 -15.01 -14.10
N THR A 132 32.11 -15.11 -12.88
CA THR A 132 30.69 -14.78 -12.63
C THR A 132 30.37 -13.30 -12.87
N SER A 133 31.28 -12.38 -12.52
CA SER A 133 31.15 -10.96 -12.81
C SER A 133 31.16 -10.67 -14.32
N ALA A 134 32.09 -11.29 -15.08
CA ALA A 134 32.16 -11.14 -16.53
C ALA A 134 30.91 -11.69 -17.24
N TRP A 135 30.43 -12.86 -16.80
CA TRP A 135 29.18 -13.45 -17.27
C TRP A 135 27.99 -12.52 -17.02
N PHE A 136 27.89 -11.98 -15.80
CA PHE A 136 26.82 -11.05 -15.43
C PHE A 136 26.86 -9.78 -16.27
N GLY A 137 28.05 -9.23 -16.52
CA GLY A 137 28.24 -8.08 -17.42
C GLY A 137 27.75 -8.37 -18.85
N GLN A 138 28.06 -9.53 -19.41
CA GLN A 138 27.55 -9.94 -20.74
C GLN A 138 26.03 -10.12 -20.75
N MET A 139 25.46 -10.68 -19.69
CA MET A 139 24.01 -10.82 -19.55
C MET A 139 23.32 -9.45 -19.55
N LEU A 140 23.85 -8.50 -18.77
CA LEU A 140 23.34 -7.13 -18.71
C LEU A 140 23.43 -6.44 -20.07
N HIS A 141 24.59 -6.50 -20.72
CA HIS A 141 24.81 -5.84 -22.01
C HIS A 141 23.85 -6.30 -23.11
N ASN A 142 23.51 -7.59 -23.13
CA ASN A 142 22.62 -8.18 -24.14
C ASN A 142 21.14 -8.15 -23.73
N MET A 143 20.80 -7.57 -22.57
CA MET A 143 19.44 -7.57 -22.06
C MET A 143 18.53 -6.64 -22.90
N PRO A 144 17.36 -7.11 -23.36
CA PRO A 144 16.36 -6.26 -23.99
C PRO A 144 15.59 -5.48 -22.91
N TYR A 145 16.23 -4.43 -22.39
CA TYR A 145 15.81 -3.70 -21.19
C TYR A 145 14.36 -3.23 -21.23
N LYS A 146 13.95 -2.60 -22.34
CA LYS A 146 12.61 -2.03 -22.51
C LYS A 146 11.54 -3.12 -22.48
N GLU A 147 11.77 -4.20 -23.22
CA GLU A 147 10.87 -5.36 -23.31
C GLU A 147 10.75 -6.09 -21.98
N CYS A 148 11.87 -6.32 -21.29
CA CYS A 148 11.88 -6.92 -19.97
C CYS A 148 11.09 -6.08 -18.97
N VAL A 149 11.34 -4.77 -18.91
CA VAL A 149 10.61 -3.87 -18.01
C VAL A 149 9.11 -3.88 -18.31
N LEU A 150 8.72 -3.78 -19.58
CA LEU A 150 7.30 -3.80 -19.95
C LEU A 150 6.63 -5.13 -19.57
N LEU A 151 7.28 -6.25 -19.86
CA LEU A 151 6.76 -7.58 -19.51
C LEU A 151 6.52 -7.69 -18.01
N PHE A 152 7.53 -7.35 -17.21
CA PHE A 152 7.46 -7.45 -15.76
C PHE A 152 6.46 -6.47 -15.16
N SER A 153 6.41 -5.23 -15.66
CA SER A 153 5.44 -4.22 -15.24
C SER A 153 4.00 -4.70 -15.43
N TRP A 154 3.67 -5.24 -16.61
CA TRP A 154 2.35 -5.78 -16.89
C TRP A 154 2.05 -7.06 -16.10
N ALA A 155 3.04 -7.94 -15.91
CA ALA A 155 2.88 -9.14 -15.08
C ALA A 155 2.52 -8.78 -13.63
N THR A 156 3.24 -7.82 -13.04
CA THR A 156 2.93 -7.31 -11.69
C THR A 156 1.57 -6.64 -11.63
N TYR A 157 1.23 -5.81 -12.63
CA TYR A 157 -0.09 -5.18 -12.71
C TYR A 157 -1.23 -6.22 -12.74
N PHE A 158 -1.14 -7.24 -13.58
CA PHE A 158 -2.19 -8.27 -13.65
C PHE A 158 -2.27 -9.13 -12.39
N TRP A 159 -1.13 -9.37 -11.74
CA TRP A 159 -1.10 -10.03 -10.44
C TRP A 159 -1.87 -9.22 -9.38
N GLU A 160 -1.53 -7.94 -9.23
CA GLU A 160 -2.18 -7.06 -8.25
C GLU A 160 -3.65 -6.81 -8.58
N ALA A 161 -3.99 -6.60 -9.86
CA ALA A 161 -5.37 -6.49 -10.31
C ALA A 161 -6.19 -7.74 -9.96
N LYS A 162 -5.62 -8.94 -10.10
CA LYS A 162 -6.28 -10.19 -9.67
C LYS A 162 -6.54 -10.19 -8.16
N LEU A 163 -5.61 -9.71 -7.35
CA LEU A 163 -5.80 -9.61 -5.90
C LEU A 163 -6.90 -8.61 -5.55
N ASP A 164 -6.88 -7.42 -6.18
CA ASP A 164 -7.90 -6.38 -6.01
C ASP A 164 -9.30 -6.90 -6.37
N ILE A 165 -9.42 -7.66 -7.47
CA ILE A 165 -10.69 -8.25 -7.90
C ILE A 165 -11.19 -9.28 -6.89
N ARG A 166 -10.33 -10.18 -6.41
CA ARG A 166 -10.72 -11.14 -5.35
C ARG A 166 -11.21 -10.43 -4.10
N GLN A 167 -10.55 -9.35 -3.71
CA GLN A 167 -10.97 -8.55 -2.58
C GLN A 167 -12.31 -7.87 -2.84
N ARG A 168 -12.53 -7.37 -4.06
CA ARG A 168 -13.81 -6.80 -4.46
C ARG A 168 -14.94 -7.82 -4.37
N ASP A 169 -14.73 -9.04 -4.84
CA ASP A 169 -15.72 -10.13 -4.74
C ASP A 169 -16.12 -10.38 -3.27
N ARG A 170 -15.14 -10.38 -2.36
CA ARG A 170 -15.40 -10.51 -0.92
C ARG A 170 -16.22 -9.35 -0.34
N LEU A 171 -16.07 -8.14 -0.88
CA LEU A 171 -16.83 -6.97 -0.42
C LEU A 171 -18.30 -7.02 -0.86
N HIS A 172 -18.63 -7.75 -1.92
CA HIS A 172 -20.03 -7.99 -2.34
C HIS A 172 -20.77 -8.99 -1.45
N GLU A 173 -20.07 -9.73 -0.57
CA GLU A 173 -20.72 -10.64 0.37
C GLU A 173 -21.56 -9.86 1.39
N VAL A 174 -22.87 -10.11 1.43
CA VAL A 174 -23.78 -9.49 2.41
C VAL A 174 -23.86 -10.25 3.74
N ARG A 175 -23.35 -11.48 3.76
CA ARG A 175 -23.34 -12.33 4.95
C ARG A 175 -22.04 -12.11 5.72
N ARG A 176 -22.20 -11.71 6.98
CA ARG A 176 -21.10 -11.42 7.89
C ARG A 176 -20.42 -12.71 8.37
N PRO A 177 -19.09 -12.70 8.56
CA PRO A 177 -18.41 -13.81 9.22
C PRO A 177 -19.01 -14.09 10.61
N ALA A 178 -19.10 -15.37 10.97
CA ALA A 178 -19.64 -15.79 12.27
C ALA A 178 -18.85 -15.20 13.44
N ALA A 179 -17.53 -15.08 13.30
CA ALA A 179 -16.62 -14.57 14.33
C ALA A 179 -16.91 -13.12 14.76
N ILE A 180 -17.41 -12.27 13.85
CA ILE A 180 -17.67 -10.84 14.15
C ILE A 180 -19.17 -10.55 14.36
N SER A 181 -20.04 -11.51 14.04
CA SER A 181 -21.49 -11.34 14.11
C SER A 181 -22.03 -10.93 15.49
N PRO A 182 -21.44 -11.36 16.63
CA PRO A 182 -21.85 -10.91 17.96
C PRO A 182 -21.53 -9.44 18.26
N PHE A 183 -20.53 -8.85 17.58
CA PHE A 183 -19.96 -7.56 17.97
C PHE A 183 -20.28 -6.44 16.99
N VAL A 184 -20.40 -6.77 15.71
CA VAL A 184 -20.75 -5.83 14.65
C VAL A 184 -22.27 -5.89 14.44
N SER A 185 -22.92 -4.86 13.89
CA SER A 185 -24.31 -4.94 13.41
C SER A 185 -24.36 -5.28 11.90
N ARG A 186 -25.51 -5.78 11.39
CA ARG A 186 -25.63 -6.05 9.93
C ARG A 186 -25.41 -4.76 9.14
N GLN A 187 -25.98 -3.67 9.62
CA GLN A 187 -25.85 -2.35 9.03
C GLN A 187 -24.37 -1.90 8.95
N ALA A 188 -23.64 -1.91 10.07
CA ALA A 188 -22.25 -1.46 10.11
C ALA A 188 -21.34 -2.24 9.15
N TYR A 189 -21.58 -3.55 9.02
CA TYR A 189 -20.86 -4.37 8.04
C TYR A 189 -21.18 -3.97 6.60
N LEU A 190 -22.45 -3.78 6.25
CA LEU A 190 -22.84 -3.39 4.89
C LEU A 190 -22.37 -1.98 4.53
N GLU A 191 -22.30 -1.07 5.51
CA GLU A 191 -21.70 0.26 5.33
C GLU A 191 -20.19 0.16 5.10
N ALA A 192 -19.48 -0.69 5.85
CA ALA A 192 -18.06 -0.96 5.63
C ALA A 192 -17.78 -1.62 4.27
N SER A 193 -18.59 -2.59 3.88
CA SER A 193 -18.51 -3.22 2.54
C SER A 193 -18.75 -2.21 1.43
N ALA A 194 -19.78 -1.36 1.53
CA ALA A 194 -20.04 -0.33 0.53
C ALA A 194 -18.92 0.71 0.43
N TYR A 195 -18.33 1.11 1.56
CA TYR A 195 -17.14 1.95 1.57
C TYR A 195 -15.94 1.27 0.90
N GLY A 196 -15.72 0.00 1.21
CA GLY A 196 -14.70 -0.82 0.57
C GLY A 196 -14.91 -0.94 -0.96
N LEU A 197 -16.15 -1.10 -1.42
CA LEU A 197 -16.49 -1.19 -2.85
C LEU A 197 -16.21 0.13 -3.58
N ASP A 198 -16.56 1.28 -3.00
CA ASP A 198 -16.25 2.58 -3.59
C ASP A 198 -14.73 2.82 -3.66
N LYS A 199 -13.99 2.45 -2.61
CA LYS A 199 -12.51 2.52 -2.58
C LYS A 199 -11.88 1.59 -3.60
N SER A 200 -12.29 0.33 -3.64
CA SER A 200 -11.85 -0.67 -4.61
C SER A 200 -12.08 -0.19 -6.04
N SER A 201 -13.21 0.45 -6.30
CA SER A 201 -13.53 0.99 -7.62
C SER A 201 -12.55 2.07 -8.06
N LEU A 202 -12.25 3.02 -7.17
CA LEU A 202 -11.27 4.07 -7.43
C LEU A 202 -9.86 3.51 -7.62
N VAL A 203 -9.44 2.55 -6.79
CA VAL A 203 -8.12 1.90 -6.86
C VAL A 203 -7.92 1.20 -8.19
N LEU A 204 -8.89 0.39 -8.63
CA LEU A 204 -8.79 -0.33 -9.92
C LEU A 204 -8.64 0.63 -11.11
N VAL A 205 -9.45 1.70 -11.16
CA VAL A 205 -9.38 2.70 -12.23
C VAL A 205 -8.06 3.47 -12.17
N LYS A 206 -7.63 3.89 -10.98
CA LYS A 206 -6.35 4.59 -10.77
C LYS A 206 -5.17 3.73 -11.20
N ASN A 207 -5.13 2.47 -10.79
CA ASN A 207 -4.05 1.55 -11.12
C ASN A 207 -4.00 1.26 -12.63
N ALA A 208 -5.14 1.10 -13.29
CA ALA A 208 -5.20 0.96 -14.75
C ALA A 208 -4.67 2.21 -15.47
N PHE A 209 -5.05 3.41 -15.01
CA PHE A 209 -4.53 4.67 -15.53
C PHE A 209 -3.01 4.78 -15.35
N VAL A 210 -2.51 4.47 -14.14
CA VAL A 210 -1.06 4.51 -13.84
C VAL A 210 -0.30 3.49 -14.68
N GLN A 211 -0.86 2.29 -14.91
CA GLN A 211 -0.21 1.29 -15.78
C GLN A 211 -0.16 1.76 -17.24
N ALA A 212 -1.25 2.35 -17.75
CA ALA A 212 -1.28 2.93 -19.08
C ALA A 212 -0.29 4.09 -19.22
N GLN A 213 -0.21 4.97 -18.21
CA GLN A 213 0.76 6.06 -18.15
C GLN A 213 2.20 5.54 -18.14
N THR A 214 2.53 4.57 -17.29
CA THR A 214 3.87 3.95 -17.22
C THR A 214 4.24 3.30 -18.56
N THR A 215 3.30 2.57 -19.17
CA THR A 215 3.49 1.97 -20.50
C THR A 215 3.77 3.05 -21.55
N ALA A 216 3.02 4.16 -21.56
CA ALA A 216 3.24 5.26 -22.48
C ALA A 216 4.62 5.93 -22.25
N ILE A 217 5.03 6.13 -21.00
CA ILE A 217 6.34 6.69 -20.65
C ILE A 217 7.48 5.84 -21.24
N ILE A 218 7.36 4.50 -21.13
CA ILE A 218 8.38 3.57 -21.60
C ILE A 218 8.35 3.40 -23.12
N VAL A 219 7.16 3.22 -23.72
CA VAL A 219 7.02 2.94 -25.16
C VAL A 219 7.39 4.16 -26.00
N TYR A 220 7.03 5.37 -25.56
CA TYR A 220 7.28 6.61 -26.30
C TYR A 220 8.53 7.36 -25.81
N ASP A 221 9.36 6.74 -24.98
CA ASP A 221 10.61 7.32 -24.48
C ASP A 221 10.41 8.72 -23.88
N LEU A 222 9.31 8.91 -23.12
CA LEU A 222 8.92 10.22 -22.59
C LEU A 222 9.90 10.74 -21.53
N THR A 223 10.59 9.83 -20.84
CA THR A 223 11.64 10.20 -19.87
C THR A 223 12.84 10.88 -20.55
N PRO A 224 13.49 10.29 -21.57
CA PRO A 224 14.49 10.99 -22.38
C PRO A 224 13.97 12.27 -23.05
N TRP A 225 12.75 12.24 -23.60
CA TRP A 225 12.14 13.43 -24.20
C TRP A 225 12.04 14.59 -23.19
N MET A 226 11.49 14.32 -22.00
CA MET A 226 11.35 15.33 -20.94
C MET A 226 12.72 15.80 -20.45
N TRP A 227 13.68 14.89 -20.32
CA TRP A 227 15.06 15.25 -19.98
C TRP A 227 15.64 16.26 -20.97
N ASN A 228 15.46 16.03 -22.28
CA ASN A 228 15.91 16.92 -23.36
C ASN A 228 15.20 18.28 -23.34
N VAL A 229 13.88 18.29 -23.26
CA VAL A 229 13.10 19.53 -23.17
C VAL A 229 13.52 20.39 -21.97
N VAL A 230 13.72 19.78 -20.80
CA VAL A 230 14.20 20.49 -19.61
C VAL A 230 15.62 21.03 -19.83
N GLY A 231 16.50 20.26 -20.45
CA GLY A 231 17.87 20.68 -20.77
C GLY A 231 17.90 21.89 -21.71
N ASP A 232 17.14 21.82 -22.80
CA ASP A 232 17.08 22.89 -23.81
C ASP A 232 16.51 24.19 -23.22
N ALA A 233 15.47 24.07 -22.37
CA ALA A 233 14.89 25.21 -21.67
C ALA A 233 15.90 25.84 -20.69
N MET A 234 16.66 25.03 -19.96
CA MET A 234 17.70 25.53 -19.06
C MET A 234 18.84 26.23 -19.81
N GLN A 235 19.29 25.66 -20.92
CA GLN A 235 20.33 26.25 -21.75
C GLN A 235 19.86 27.58 -22.35
N THR A 236 18.64 27.61 -22.88
CA THR A 236 18.10 28.79 -23.59
C THR A 236 17.71 29.92 -22.65
N HIS A 237 17.09 29.62 -21.51
CA HIS A 237 16.50 30.64 -20.63
C HIS A 237 17.32 30.96 -19.38
N VAL A 238 18.18 30.05 -18.94
CA VAL A 238 19.00 30.20 -17.73
C VAL A 238 20.49 30.29 -18.06
N GLY A 239 20.89 29.85 -19.26
CA GLY A 239 22.29 29.81 -19.68
C GLY A 239 23.10 28.67 -19.06
N LEU A 240 22.43 27.63 -18.53
CA LEU A 240 23.07 26.44 -17.98
C LEU A 240 23.06 25.31 -19.02
N GLY A 241 24.24 25.00 -19.57
CA GLY A 241 24.41 23.95 -20.56
C GLY A 241 24.43 22.52 -19.99
N PRO A 242 24.66 21.52 -20.84
CA PRO A 242 24.71 20.10 -20.48
C PRO A 242 25.74 19.76 -19.38
N GLU A 243 26.78 20.57 -19.21
CA GLU A 243 27.81 20.42 -18.17
C GLU A 243 27.26 20.56 -16.74
N TYR A 244 26.09 21.18 -16.56
CA TYR A 244 25.41 21.34 -15.27
C TYR A 244 24.40 20.21 -15.00
N GLU A 245 24.83 18.96 -15.10
CA GLU A 245 23.96 17.77 -14.99
C GLU A 245 23.15 17.74 -13.67
N ILE A 246 23.76 18.12 -12.53
CA ILE A 246 23.07 18.14 -11.23
C ILE A 246 21.92 19.16 -11.26
N SER A 247 22.16 20.37 -11.81
CA SER A 247 21.12 21.40 -11.93
C SER A 247 19.99 20.93 -12.85
N ARG A 248 20.32 20.27 -13.97
CA ARG A 248 19.34 19.66 -14.87
C ARG A 248 18.52 18.56 -14.21
N SER A 249 19.17 17.74 -13.39
CA SER A 249 18.52 16.69 -12.60
C SER A 249 17.53 17.26 -11.58
N ILE A 250 17.87 18.36 -10.92
CA ILE A 250 16.95 19.05 -10.00
C ILE A 250 15.77 19.64 -10.77
N ALA A 251 16.01 20.32 -11.90
CA ALA A 251 14.94 20.87 -12.73
C ALA A 251 14.00 19.78 -13.26
N PHE A 252 14.57 18.67 -13.73
CA PHE A 252 13.83 17.49 -14.16
C PHE A 252 12.98 16.92 -13.02
N PHE A 253 13.55 16.76 -11.81
CA PHE A 253 12.82 16.31 -10.62
C PHE A 253 11.62 17.20 -10.29
N VAL A 254 11.79 18.53 -10.34
CA VAL A 254 10.70 19.48 -10.10
C VAL A 254 9.60 19.35 -11.17
N VAL A 255 9.97 19.36 -12.45
CA VAL A 255 9.01 19.24 -13.57
C VAL A 255 8.27 17.91 -13.53
N ALA A 256 8.98 16.80 -13.34
CA ALA A 256 8.40 15.48 -13.23
C ALA A 256 7.42 15.36 -12.05
N THR A 257 7.77 15.94 -10.90
CA THR A 257 6.91 15.96 -9.70
C THR A 257 5.65 16.79 -9.94
N LEU A 258 5.74 17.94 -10.61
CA LEU A 258 4.57 18.77 -10.94
C LEU A 258 3.63 18.07 -11.92
N ILE A 259 4.17 17.44 -12.97
CA ILE A 259 3.38 16.65 -13.93
C ILE A 259 2.68 15.51 -13.19
N SER A 260 3.41 14.74 -12.37
CA SER A 260 2.85 13.64 -11.59
C SER A 260 1.71 14.12 -10.66
N THR A 261 1.90 15.25 -9.99
CA THR A 261 0.87 15.86 -9.12
C THR A 261 -0.38 16.24 -9.91
N VAL A 262 -0.24 16.83 -11.10
CA VAL A 262 -1.38 17.20 -11.95
C VAL A 262 -2.14 15.95 -12.42
N LEU A 263 -1.42 14.89 -12.78
CA LEU A 263 -2.03 13.64 -13.24
C LEU A 263 -2.71 12.86 -12.10
N SER A 264 -2.22 12.97 -10.85
CA SER A 264 -2.86 12.34 -9.69
C SER A 264 -4.06 13.13 -9.15
N LEU A 265 -4.07 14.45 -9.33
CA LEU A 265 -5.03 15.37 -8.74
C LEU A 265 -6.52 14.97 -8.95
N PRO A 266 -6.97 14.51 -10.14
CA PRO A 266 -8.36 14.08 -10.31
C PRO A 266 -8.75 12.94 -9.38
N PHE A 267 -7.86 11.96 -9.18
CA PHE A 267 -8.10 10.82 -8.30
C PHE A 267 -8.09 11.23 -6.83
N ASP A 268 -7.17 12.12 -6.45
CA ASP A 268 -7.06 12.62 -5.08
C ASP A 268 -8.30 13.46 -4.70
N LEU A 269 -8.76 14.33 -5.60
CA LEU A 269 -10.01 15.09 -5.44
C LEU A 269 -11.24 14.17 -5.35
N TYR A 270 -11.32 13.15 -6.21
CA TYR A 270 -12.44 12.19 -6.17
C TYR A 270 -12.43 11.37 -4.88
N SER A 271 -11.26 10.89 -4.45
CA SER A 271 -11.09 10.20 -3.17
C SER A 271 -11.61 11.06 -2.02
N THR A 272 -11.10 12.29 -1.87
CA THR A 272 -11.43 13.16 -0.74
C THR A 272 -12.85 13.73 -0.79
N PHE A 273 -13.27 14.30 -1.93
CA PHE A 273 -14.51 15.08 -2.01
C PHE A 273 -15.71 14.28 -2.50
N VAL A 274 -15.52 13.06 -3.00
CA VAL A 274 -16.61 12.16 -3.41
C VAL A 274 -16.66 10.92 -2.51
N VAL A 275 -15.62 10.09 -2.49
CA VAL A 275 -15.64 8.82 -1.74
C VAL A 275 -15.67 9.07 -0.23
N GLU A 276 -14.65 9.74 0.32
CA GLU A 276 -14.57 10.00 1.76
C GLU A 276 -15.74 10.89 2.24
N LYS A 277 -16.21 11.83 1.39
CA LYS A 277 -17.39 12.66 1.70
C LYS A 277 -18.69 11.84 1.75
N LYS A 278 -18.92 10.94 0.78
CA LYS A 278 -20.10 10.05 0.73
C LYS A 278 -20.21 9.20 1.99
N HIS A 279 -19.07 8.77 2.55
CA HIS A 279 -19.02 7.92 3.73
C HIS A 279 -18.91 8.67 5.06
N GLY A 280 -18.92 10.01 5.03
CA GLY A 280 -18.95 10.86 6.21
C GLY A 280 -17.58 11.21 6.81
N PHE A 281 -16.49 10.72 6.21
CA PHE A 281 -15.12 10.87 6.71
C PHE A 281 -14.52 12.23 6.40
N ASN A 282 -14.71 12.77 5.18
CA ASN A 282 -14.05 14.01 4.80
C ASN A 282 -14.55 15.21 5.62
N LYS A 283 -13.62 15.88 6.33
CA LYS A 283 -13.85 17.17 7.01
C LYS A 283 -13.08 18.33 6.38
N GLN A 284 -12.27 18.07 5.37
CA GLN A 284 -11.44 19.07 4.71
C GLN A 284 -12.26 19.98 3.79
N THR A 285 -11.91 21.27 3.77
CA THR A 285 -12.36 22.20 2.73
C THR A 285 -11.41 22.17 1.54
N ALA A 286 -11.87 22.62 0.37
CA ALA A 286 -11.01 22.73 -0.82
C ALA A 286 -9.78 23.63 -0.55
N GLY A 287 -9.95 24.75 0.17
CA GLY A 287 -8.84 25.63 0.54
C GLY A 287 -7.78 24.95 1.42
N LEU A 288 -8.22 24.14 2.38
CA LEU A 288 -7.29 23.37 3.23
C LEU A 288 -6.56 22.28 2.41
N PHE A 289 -7.27 21.58 1.51
CA PHE A 289 -6.70 20.57 0.63
C PHE A 289 -5.59 21.15 -0.26
N PHE A 290 -5.87 22.24 -0.99
CA PHE A 290 -4.87 22.86 -1.86
C PHE A 290 -3.73 23.53 -1.07
N SER A 291 -4.01 24.08 0.12
CA SER A 291 -2.95 24.60 0.99
C SER A 291 -2.00 23.51 1.45
N ASP A 292 -2.51 22.34 1.82
CA ASP A 292 -1.68 21.21 2.19
C ASP A 292 -0.87 20.68 1.00
N MET A 293 -1.50 20.55 -0.17
CA MET A 293 -0.80 20.15 -1.39
C MET A 293 0.37 21.10 -1.69
N ALA A 294 0.15 22.41 -1.60
CA ALA A 294 1.21 23.41 -1.80
C ALA A 294 2.33 23.31 -0.75
N LYS A 295 1.99 23.13 0.54
CA LYS A 295 2.97 22.93 1.61
C LYS A 295 3.79 21.66 1.39
N THR A 296 3.15 20.57 1.00
CA THR A 296 3.81 19.30 0.70
C THR A 296 4.77 19.46 -0.47
N LEU A 297 4.35 20.07 -1.58
CA LEU A 297 5.24 20.34 -2.73
C LEU A 297 6.43 21.22 -2.33
N MET A 298 6.19 22.29 -1.57
CA MET A 298 7.25 23.17 -1.09
C MET A 298 8.27 22.41 -0.24
N LEU A 299 7.83 21.57 0.70
CA LEU A 299 8.72 20.75 1.52
C LEU A 299 9.46 19.70 0.69
N THR A 300 8.78 19.06 -0.27
CA THR A 300 9.39 18.10 -1.22
C THR A 300 10.51 18.76 -2.01
N PHE A 301 10.31 19.98 -2.53
CA PHE A 301 11.36 20.68 -3.27
C PHE A 301 12.47 21.22 -2.37
N LEU A 302 12.12 21.76 -1.19
CA LEU A 302 13.07 22.33 -0.24
C LEU A 302 14.01 21.28 0.35
N LEU A 303 13.50 20.09 0.67
CA LEU A 303 14.29 19.00 1.24
C LEU A 303 14.84 18.07 0.16
N GLY A 304 14.00 17.70 -0.82
CA GLY A 304 14.34 16.74 -1.87
C GLY A 304 15.43 17.25 -2.81
N SER A 305 15.41 18.51 -3.22
CA SER A 305 16.40 19.03 -4.19
C SER A 305 17.82 19.04 -3.62
N PRO A 306 18.08 19.53 -2.38
CA PRO A 306 19.42 19.44 -1.79
C PRO A 306 19.88 18.00 -1.53
N ILE A 307 18.98 17.13 -1.08
CA ILE A 307 19.30 15.71 -0.87
C ILE A 307 19.68 15.05 -2.21
N LEU A 308 18.90 15.29 -3.26
CA LEU A 308 19.17 14.79 -4.60
C LEU A 308 20.51 15.32 -5.14
N ALA A 309 20.77 16.62 -4.98
CA ALA A 309 22.03 17.23 -5.40
C ALA A 309 23.23 16.56 -4.72
N LEU A 310 23.13 16.36 -3.40
CA LEU A 310 24.18 15.73 -2.61
C LEU A 310 24.35 14.26 -2.98
N PHE A 311 23.25 13.54 -3.21
CA PHE A 311 23.26 12.15 -3.68
C PHE A 311 23.99 12.01 -5.02
N LEU A 312 23.62 12.80 -6.03
CA LEU A 312 24.26 12.77 -7.35
C LEU A 312 25.72 13.20 -7.28
N TRP A 313 26.04 14.21 -6.46
CA TRP A 313 27.41 14.65 -6.23
C TRP A 313 28.27 13.55 -5.61
N VAL A 314 27.76 12.81 -4.61
CA VAL A 314 28.48 11.67 -4.01
C VAL A 314 28.77 10.60 -5.06
N ILE A 315 27.78 10.24 -5.89
CA ILE A 315 27.98 9.24 -6.94
C ILE A 315 29.06 9.68 -7.92
N GLY A 316 28.99 10.91 -8.41
CA GLY A 316 29.97 11.46 -9.34
C GLY A 316 31.39 11.56 -8.75
N LYS A 317 31.53 11.70 -7.42
CA LYS A 317 32.83 11.86 -6.75
C LYS A 317 33.50 10.56 -6.31
N THR A 318 32.73 9.52 -6.02
CA THR A 318 33.23 8.32 -5.33
C THR A 318 33.49 7.12 -6.26
N GLY A 319 33.19 7.25 -7.56
CA GLY A 319 33.56 6.26 -8.57
C GLY A 319 32.93 4.89 -8.30
N SER A 320 33.67 3.80 -8.50
CA SER A 320 33.15 2.42 -8.38
C SER A 320 32.66 2.03 -6.98
N GLN A 321 33.04 2.77 -5.94
CA GLN A 321 32.64 2.51 -4.55
C GLN A 321 31.42 3.33 -4.11
N PHE A 322 30.75 4.04 -5.02
CA PHE A 322 29.70 4.98 -4.66
C PHE A 322 28.54 4.35 -3.87
N TYR A 323 28.23 3.07 -4.10
CA TYR A 323 27.10 2.41 -3.46
C TYR A 323 27.19 2.47 -1.93
N LEU A 324 28.41 2.36 -1.37
CA LEU A 324 28.63 2.44 0.08
C LEU A 324 28.41 3.87 0.60
N TYR A 325 28.93 4.88 -0.11
CA TYR A 325 28.80 6.28 0.30
C TYR A 325 27.38 6.81 0.10
N ALA A 326 26.72 6.43 -0.99
CA ALA A 326 25.32 6.77 -1.28
C ALA A 326 24.39 6.12 -0.24
N TRP A 327 24.62 4.85 0.11
CA TRP A 327 23.92 4.17 1.19
C TRP A 327 24.13 4.89 2.53
N ALA A 328 25.37 5.17 2.92
CA ALA A 328 25.67 5.84 4.19
C ALA A 328 25.05 7.25 4.27
N LEU A 329 25.09 8.00 3.15
CA LEU A 329 24.44 9.29 3.03
C LEU A 329 22.93 9.18 3.25
N LEU A 330 22.25 8.30 2.50
CA LEU A 330 20.79 8.17 2.63
C LEU A 330 20.39 7.57 3.97
N ALA A 331 21.19 6.70 4.57
CA ALA A 331 21.00 6.22 5.93
C ALA A 331 21.02 7.39 6.94
N ALA A 332 22.02 8.27 6.83
CA ALA A 332 22.11 9.46 7.69
C ALA A 332 20.94 10.42 7.47
N VAL A 333 20.54 10.65 6.21
CA VAL A 333 19.37 11.46 5.86
C VAL A 333 18.09 10.84 6.43
N GLN A 334 17.88 9.53 6.28
CA GLN A 334 16.69 8.84 6.80
C GLN A 334 16.61 8.94 8.33
N LEU A 335 17.72 8.73 9.05
CA LEU A 335 17.79 8.92 10.50
C LEU A 335 17.46 10.37 10.89
N LEU A 336 17.96 11.35 10.13
CA LEU A 336 17.65 12.76 10.33
C LEU A 336 16.16 13.04 10.12
N ILE A 337 15.55 12.50 9.06
CA ILE A 337 14.12 12.65 8.76
C ILE A 337 13.26 12.02 9.86
N ILE A 338 13.62 10.85 10.39
CA ILE A 338 12.90 10.22 11.53
C ILE A 338 12.85 11.16 12.75
N ILE A 339 13.89 11.98 12.96
CA ILE A 339 13.96 12.95 14.05
C ILE A 339 13.19 14.23 13.71
N ILE A 340 13.39 14.75 12.49
CA ILE A 340 12.83 16.04 12.05
C ILE A 340 11.33 15.95 11.81
N TYR A 341 10.87 14.88 11.16
CA TYR A 341 9.50 14.75 10.66
C TYR A 341 8.43 15.00 11.73
N PRO A 342 8.38 14.27 12.85
CA PRO A 342 7.33 14.47 13.84
C PRO A 342 7.50 15.74 14.68
N THR A 343 8.70 16.35 14.71
CA THR A 343 8.95 17.53 15.55
C THR A 343 8.78 18.85 14.79
N PHE A 344 9.10 18.88 13.50
CA PHE A 344 9.10 20.10 12.70
C PHE A 344 8.18 20.03 11.49
N ILE A 345 8.01 18.87 10.86
CA ILE A 345 7.21 18.75 9.63
C ILE A 345 5.73 18.55 9.97
N GLN A 346 5.38 17.54 10.79
CA GLN A 346 3.99 17.27 11.17
C GLN A 346 3.27 18.50 11.78
N PRO A 347 3.91 19.31 12.65
CA PRO A 347 3.27 20.51 13.20
C PRO A 347 2.94 21.62 12.18
N LEU A 348 3.45 21.55 10.94
CA LEU A 348 3.06 22.47 9.86
C LEU A 348 1.65 22.16 9.30
N PHE A 349 1.17 20.93 9.54
CA PHE A 349 -0.11 20.40 9.04
C PHE A 349 -1.17 20.29 10.12
N ASN A 350 -0.77 19.85 11.33
CA ASN A 350 -1.66 19.54 12.44
C ASN A 350 -1.22 20.28 13.72
N LYS A 351 -2.19 20.58 14.58
CA LYS A 351 -1.97 21.17 15.90
C LYS A 351 -1.72 20.05 16.91
N TYR A 352 -0.64 20.20 17.67
CA TYR A 352 -0.29 19.30 18.77
C TYR A 352 -0.43 20.05 20.08
N GLU A 353 -1.34 19.59 20.93
CA GLU A 353 -1.57 20.15 22.26
C GLU A 353 -1.23 19.11 23.34
N PRO A 354 -0.66 19.51 24.49
CA PRO A 354 -0.48 18.58 25.60
C PRO A 354 -1.82 17.93 25.95
N LEU A 355 -1.81 16.62 26.20
CA LEU A 355 -3.03 15.95 26.64
C LEU A 355 -3.51 16.60 27.96
N PRO A 356 -4.78 17.01 28.06
CA PRO A 356 -5.31 17.65 29.26
C PRO A 356 -5.11 16.80 30.51
N GLU A 357 -4.99 17.44 31.67
CA GLU A 357 -5.01 16.73 32.95
C GLU A 357 -6.34 16.00 33.12
N GLY A 358 -6.28 14.75 33.57
CA GLY A 358 -7.47 13.91 33.73
C GLY A 358 -7.14 12.43 33.82
N GLU A 359 -8.19 11.62 33.96
CA GLU A 359 -8.08 10.16 34.16
C GLU A 359 -7.24 9.47 33.07
N LEU A 360 -7.48 9.81 31.80
CA LEU A 360 -6.75 9.22 30.67
C LEU A 360 -5.25 9.52 30.74
N ARG A 361 -4.88 10.76 31.02
CA ARG A 361 -3.48 11.16 31.13
C ARG A 361 -2.79 10.42 32.27
N THR A 362 -3.41 10.42 33.45
CA THR A 362 -2.87 9.72 34.62
C THR A 362 -2.70 8.22 34.37
N ALA A 363 -3.66 7.58 33.69
CA ALA A 363 -3.59 6.16 33.36
C ALA A 363 -2.45 5.84 32.38
N ILE A 364 -2.27 6.67 31.34
CA ILE A 364 -1.16 6.52 30.37
C ILE A 364 0.19 6.73 31.05
N GLU A 365 0.32 7.77 31.88
CA GLU A 365 1.56 8.06 32.62
C GLU A 365 1.89 6.92 33.58
N ALA A 366 0.91 6.38 34.31
CA ALA A 366 1.09 5.24 35.20
C ALA A 366 1.54 3.98 34.43
N LEU A 367 0.95 3.69 33.27
CA LEU A 367 1.37 2.57 32.43
C LEU A 367 2.80 2.76 31.92
N ALA A 368 3.14 3.96 31.43
CA ALA A 368 4.48 4.28 30.97
C ALA A 368 5.51 4.12 32.09
N SER A 369 5.23 4.63 33.29
CA SER A 369 6.09 4.47 34.47
C SER A 369 6.26 3.00 34.86
N ARG A 370 5.18 2.22 34.89
CA ARG A 370 5.22 0.76 35.19
C ARG A 370 6.14 0.00 34.23
N LEU A 371 6.18 0.41 32.97
CA LEU A 371 6.98 -0.25 31.93
C LEU A 371 8.41 0.33 31.79
N GLY A 372 8.75 1.36 32.57
CA GLY A 372 10.01 2.09 32.44
C GLY A 372 10.14 2.81 31.10
N PHE A 373 9.02 3.15 30.45
CA PHE A 373 9.00 3.88 29.20
C PHE A 373 9.40 5.34 29.45
N PRO A 374 10.42 5.89 28.77
CA PRO A 374 10.90 7.25 29.00
C PRO A 374 9.97 8.29 28.34
N LEU A 375 8.73 8.37 28.83
CA LEU A 375 7.72 9.32 28.39
C LEU A 375 8.17 10.74 28.74
N LYS A 376 8.39 11.57 27.71
CA LYS A 376 8.75 12.97 27.90
C LYS A 376 7.57 13.90 27.65
N LYS A 377 6.71 13.56 26.69
CA LYS A 377 5.53 14.36 26.33
C LYS A 377 4.39 13.47 25.86
N LEU A 378 3.18 13.82 26.26
CA LEU A 378 1.93 13.20 25.85
C LEU A 378 1.07 14.26 25.17
N TYR A 379 0.68 14.01 23.93
CA TYR A 379 0.02 14.97 23.06
C TYR A 379 -1.33 14.44 22.56
N VAL A 380 -2.27 15.35 22.36
CA VAL A 380 -3.43 15.16 21.49
C VAL A 380 -3.17 15.88 20.16
N VAL A 381 -3.54 15.24 19.05
CA VAL A 381 -3.48 15.84 17.70
C VAL A 381 -4.89 16.03 17.14
N ASP A 382 -5.11 17.15 16.45
CA ASP A 382 -6.39 17.53 15.81
C ASP A 382 -6.66 16.76 14.51
N GLY A 383 -6.68 15.42 14.57
CA GLY A 383 -6.95 14.55 13.42
C GLY A 383 -8.32 14.83 12.77
N SER A 384 -9.30 15.19 13.60
CA SER A 384 -10.66 15.57 13.20
C SER A 384 -10.73 16.71 12.19
N LYS A 385 -9.69 17.57 12.11
CA LYS A 385 -9.58 18.65 11.11
C LYS A 385 -9.65 18.11 9.68
N ARG A 386 -9.28 16.85 9.47
CA ARG A 386 -9.10 16.24 8.14
C ARG A 386 -10.04 15.09 7.90
N SER A 387 -10.16 14.22 8.89
CA SER A 387 -10.96 13.02 8.80
C SER A 387 -11.47 12.62 10.18
N SER A 388 -12.57 11.89 10.23
CA SER A 388 -13.02 11.21 11.44
C SER A 388 -12.30 9.88 11.72
N HIS A 389 -11.19 9.59 11.02
CA HIS A 389 -10.36 8.42 11.28
C HIS A 389 -9.54 8.54 12.56
N SER A 390 -9.55 7.47 13.34
CA SER A 390 -8.87 7.39 14.65
C SER A 390 -7.58 6.61 14.61
N ASN A 391 -6.59 7.09 15.37
CA ASN A 391 -5.29 6.47 15.51
C ASN A 391 -4.58 6.92 16.80
N ALA A 392 -3.51 6.20 17.18
CA ALA A 392 -2.53 6.62 18.17
C ALA A 392 -1.16 6.12 17.72
N TYR A 393 -0.09 6.82 18.11
CA TYR A 393 1.26 6.38 17.76
C TYR A 393 2.31 6.87 18.75
N VAL A 394 3.41 6.11 18.79
CA VAL A 394 4.57 6.41 19.62
C VAL A 394 5.77 6.75 18.75
N PHE A 395 6.50 7.79 19.11
CA PHE A 395 7.70 8.21 18.39
C PHE A 395 8.75 8.84 19.30
N GLY A 396 9.90 9.18 18.70
CA GLY A 396 11.03 9.80 19.39
C GLY A 396 12.21 8.86 19.53
N PHE A 397 13.37 9.44 19.85
CA PHE A 397 14.65 8.74 19.84
C PHE A 397 15.22 8.62 21.26
N PHE A 398 15.86 7.49 21.55
CA PHE A 398 16.44 7.16 22.87
C PHE A 398 15.51 7.49 24.06
N LYS A 399 15.97 8.38 24.95
CA LYS A 399 15.32 8.76 26.21
C LYS A 399 14.25 9.86 26.06
N SER A 400 13.96 10.30 24.84
CA SER A 400 12.98 11.36 24.58
C SER A 400 11.85 10.80 23.72
N LYS A 401 11.00 9.98 24.33
CA LYS A 401 9.83 9.38 23.67
C LYS A 401 8.58 10.22 23.90
N ARG A 402 7.68 10.18 22.92
CA ARG A 402 6.42 10.91 22.90
C ARG A 402 5.30 9.97 22.48
N ILE A 403 4.13 10.17 23.07
CA ILE A 403 2.89 9.50 22.70
C ILE A 403 1.97 10.56 22.10
N VAL A 404 1.36 10.27 20.96
CA VAL A 404 0.31 11.08 20.34
C VAL A 404 -0.96 10.26 20.23
N VAL A 405 -2.07 10.85 20.69
CA VAL A 405 -3.41 10.29 20.61
C VAL A 405 -4.25 11.21 19.73
N PHE A 406 -5.05 10.65 18.82
CA PHE A 406 -5.96 11.47 18.01
C PHE A 406 -7.15 11.90 18.87
N ASP A 407 -7.64 13.12 18.65
CA ASP A 407 -8.88 13.62 19.26
C ASP A 407 -10.07 12.69 18.99
N THR A 408 -10.23 12.22 17.75
CA THR A 408 -11.28 11.26 17.37
C THR A 408 -11.20 9.94 18.14
N LEU A 409 -10.00 9.49 18.52
CA LEU A 409 -9.83 8.27 19.31
C LEU A 409 -10.33 8.47 20.75
N ILE A 410 -10.08 9.66 21.31
CA ILE A 410 -10.54 10.04 22.65
C ILE A 410 -12.07 10.14 22.69
N GLU A 411 -12.70 10.59 21.61
CA GLU A 411 -14.15 10.67 21.49
C GLU A 411 -14.83 9.29 21.36
N GLN A 412 -14.14 8.30 20.77
CA GLN A 412 -14.74 7.00 20.40
C GLN A 412 -14.46 5.87 21.40
N CYS A 413 -13.36 5.95 22.16
CA CYS A 413 -12.93 4.88 23.06
C CYS A 413 -12.95 5.31 24.53
N THR A 414 -13.18 4.35 25.42
CA THR A 414 -13.05 4.60 26.86
C THR A 414 -11.57 4.75 27.26
N THR A 415 -11.31 5.32 28.43
CA THR A 415 -9.94 5.44 28.98
C THR A 415 -9.20 4.10 28.95
N GLU A 416 -9.86 3.02 29.38
CA GLU A 416 -9.27 1.69 29.49
C GLU A 416 -8.95 1.08 28.11
N GLU A 417 -9.80 1.35 27.12
CA GLU A 417 -9.57 0.95 25.71
C GLU A 417 -8.38 1.70 25.11
N ILE A 418 -8.27 3.01 25.36
CA ILE A 418 -7.13 3.79 24.89
C ILE A 418 -5.85 3.33 25.57
N VAL A 419 -5.88 3.04 26.88
CA VAL A 419 -4.73 2.50 27.62
C VAL A 419 -4.32 1.13 27.06
N ALA A 420 -5.27 0.30 26.62
CA ALA A 420 -4.97 -0.98 25.96
C ALA A 420 -4.28 -0.80 24.60
N ILE A 421 -4.72 0.19 23.80
CA ILE A 421 -4.06 0.58 22.55
C ILE A 421 -2.65 1.10 22.82
N ILE A 422 -2.48 1.97 23.82
CA ILE A 422 -1.14 2.44 24.22
C ILE A 422 -0.28 1.27 24.72
N GLY A 423 -0.86 0.27 25.41
CA GLY A 423 -0.18 -0.97 25.77
C GLY A 423 0.37 -1.71 24.56
N HIS A 424 -0.41 -1.81 23.48
CA HIS A 424 0.03 -2.37 22.19
C HIS A 424 1.16 -1.54 21.57
N GLU A 425 1.02 -0.22 21.49
CA GLU A 425 2.07 0.68 20.99
C GLU A 425 3.39 0.58 21.78
N LEU A 426 3.30 0.45 23.11
CA LEU A 426 4.46 0.24 23.97
C LEU A 426 5.05 -1.17 23.80
N GLY A 427 4.27 -2.14 23.32
CA GLY A 427 4.76 -3.44 22.86
C GLY A 427 5.74 -3.30 21.70
N HIS A 428 5.42 -2.48 20.68
CA HIS A 428 6.35 -2.19 19.58
C HIS A 428 7.67 -1.59 20.06
N TRP A 429 7.60 -0.69 21.04
CA TRP A 429 8.79 -0.14 21.66
C TRP A 429 9.58 -1.20 22.42
N LYS A 430 8.92 -2.00 23.28
CA LYS A 430 9.56 -2.99 24.14
C LYS A 430 10.29 -4.07 23.35
N LYS A 431 9.74 -4.45 22.19
CA LYS A 431 10.27 -5.46 21.27
C LYS A 431 11.21 -4.90 20.20
N ASN A 432 11.49 -3.60 20.22
CA ASN A 432 12.34 -2.91 19.25
C ASN A 432 11.90 -3.09 17.78
N HIS A 433 10.59 -3.18 17.52
CA HIS A 433 10.06 -3.39 16.16
C HIS A 433 10.54 -2.34 15.16
N VAL A 434 10.57 -1.06 15.57
CA VAL A 434 11.08 0.04 14.72
C VAL A 434 12.56 -0.16 14.36
N LEU A 435 13.39 -0.65 15.28
CA LEU A 435 14.81 -0.89 15.01
C LEU A 435 14.99 -2.12 14.10
N ARG A 436 14.20 -3.18 14.29
CA ARG A 436 14.20 -4.38 13.41
C ARG A 436 13.80 -4.00 11.98
N MET A 437 12.73 -3.21 11.82
CA MET A 437 12.31 -2.69 10.52
C MET A 437 13.34 -1.76 9.90
N LEU A 438 13.94 -0.86 10.68
CA LEU A 438 15.00 0.01 10.21
C LEU A 438 16.19 -0.82 9.70
N ALA A 439 16.64 -1.83 10.45
CA ALA A 439 17.72 -2.72 10.01
C ALA A 439 17.39 -3.44 8.70
N ALA A 440 16.17 -3.98 8.57
CA ALA A 440 15.71 -4.63 7.34
C ALA A 440 15.75 -3.67 6.13
N VAL A 441 15.23 -2.44 6.30
CA VAL A 441 15.25 -1.40 5.26
C VAL A 441 16.67 -0.97 4.92
N GLN A 442 17.60 -0.92 5.88
CA GLN A 442 19.00 -0.58 5.60
C GLN A 442 19.72 -1.67 4.80
N VAL A 443 19.43 -2.94 5.07
CA VAL A 443 19.94 -4.07 4.27
C VAL A 443 19.37 -4.00 2.85
N GLN A 444 18.05 -3.81 2.72
CA GLN A 444 17.40 -3.66 1.42
C GLN A 444 18.01 -2.49 0.62
N THR A 445 18.13 -1.32 1.23
CA THR A 445 18.69 -0.11 0.59
C THR A 445 20.15 -0.32 0.16
N PHE A 446 20.94 -1.03 0.97
CA PHE A 446 22.32 -1.39 0.60
C PHE A 446 22.34 -2.29 -0.65
N VAL A 447 21.50 -3.34 -0.67
CA VAL A 447 21.38 -4.26 -1.82
C VAL A 447 20.95 -3.52 -3.08
N ILE A 448 20.01 -2.57 -2.97
CA ILE A 448 19.57 -1.72 -4.09
C ILE A 448 20.74 -0.91 -4.65
N PHE A 449 21.51 -0.23 -3.80
CA PHE A 449 22.64 0.58 -4.28
C PHE A 449 23.78 -0.26 -4.83
N PHE A 450 24.05 -1.41 -4.19
CA PHE A 450 25.02 -2.37 -4.70
C PHE A 450 24.60 -2.86 -6.10
N ALA A 451 23.36 -3.28 -6.28
CA ALA A 451 22.83 -3.66 -7.58
C ALA A 451 22.93 -2.49 -8.58
N PHE A 452 22.48 -1.29 -8.21
CA PHE A 452 22.55 -0.11 -9.08
C PHE A 452 23.99 0.20 -9.54
N SER A 453 25.01 -0.10 -8.73
CA SER A 453 26.42 0.09 -9.13
C SER A 453 26.83 -0.71 -10.36
N HIS A 454 26.14 -1.82 -10.65
CA HIS A 454 26.36 -2.61 -11.85
C HIS A 454 25.59 -2.11 -13.08
N PHE A 455 24.51 -1.32 -12.89
CA PHE A 455 23.67 -0.83 -13.99
C PHE A 455 23.99 0.61 -14.39
N VAL A 456 24.50 1.45 -13.48
CA VAL A 456 24.66 2.89 -13.72
C VAL A 456 25.56 3.22 -14.91
N GLY A 457 26.54 2.37 -15.22
CA GLY A 457 27.45 2.52 -16.36
C GLY A 457 27.10 1.68 -17.59
N GLU A 458 25.99 0.93 -17.57
CA GLU A 458 25.65 0.02 -18.66
C GLU A 458 24.95 0.77 -19.80
N GLN A 459 25.69 1.06 -20.87
CA GLN A 459 25.19 1.81 -22.01
C GLN A 459 23.99 1.15 -22.69
N ALA A 460 23.92 -0.19 -22.69
CA ALA A 460 22.80 -0.91 -23.29
C ALA A 460 21.47 -0.57 -22.61
N MET A 461 21.47 -0.31 -21.29
CA MET A 461 20.28 0.11 -20.55
C MET A 461 19.75 1.45 -21.06
N TYR A 462 20.61 2.48 -21.14
CA TYR A 462 20.21 3.82 -21.58
C TYR A 462 19.74 3.80 -23.05
N LYS A 463 20.48 3.09 -23.93
CA LYS A 463 20.10 2.94 -25.33
C LYS A 463 18.77 2.21 -25.49
N GLY A 464 18.52 1.18 -24.68
CA GLY A 464 17.25 0.45 -24.65
C GLY A 464 16.04 1.37 -24.39
N PHE A 465 16.25 2.44 -23.62
CA PHE A 465 15.25 3.49 -23.36
C PHE A 465 15.45 4.74 -24.23
N GLY A 466 16.09 4.64 -25.39
CA GLY A 466 16.21 5.76 -26.35
C GLY A 466 17.12 6.90 -25.89
N MET A 467 18.13 6.62 -25.06
CA MET A 467 19.04 7.64 -24.51
C MET A 467 20.51 7.32 -24.83
N ASP A 468 21.20 8.27 -25.48
CA ASP A 468 22.62 8.13 -25.83
C ASP A 468 23.58 8.59 -24.73
N THR A 469 23.12 9.47 -23.84
CA THR A 469 23.86 9.93 -22.67
C THR A 469 23.53 9.09 -21.44
N MET A 470 24.39 9.12 -20.41
CA MET A 470 24.17 8.38 -19.16
C MET A 470 24.01 9.28 -17.92
N PRO A 471 22.99 10.16 -17.83
CA PRO A 471 22.79 10.95 -16.61
C PRO A 471 22.42 10.06 -15.44
N ILE A 472 23.06 10.28 -14.30
CA ILE A 472 22.97 9.37 -13.13
C ILE A 472 21.52 9.26 -12.62
N LEU A 473 20.78 10.37 -12.57
CA LEU A 473 19.38 10.38 -12.14
C LEU A 473 18.51 9.51 -13.06
N ILE A 474 18.68 9.62 -14.37
CA ILE A 474 17.89 8.86 -15.34
C ILE A 474 18.25 7.38 -15.29
N GLY A 475 19.54 7.06 -15.15
CA GLY A 475 19.99 5.69 -14.91
C GLY A 475 19.35 5.07 -13.67
N PHE A 476 19.24 5.85 -12.58
CA PHE A 476 18.56 5.39 -11.37
C PHE A 476 17.06 5.13 -11.62
N ILE A 477 16.37 5.98 -12.39
CA ILE A 477 14.96 5.77 -12.77
C ILE A 477 14.79 4.48 -13.60
N PHE A 478 15.63 4.26 -14.61
CA PHE A 478 15.58 3.03 -15.41
C PHE A 478 15.86 1.79 -14.58
N PHE A 479 16.83 1.88 -13.66
CA PHE A 479 17.10 0.80 -12.70
C PHE A 479 15.89 0.52 -11.78
N GLN A 480 15.16 1.54 -11.33
CA GLN A 480 13.94 1.34 -10.53
C GLN A 480 12.87 0.56 -11.32
N TYR A 481 12.76 0.76 -12.63
CA TYR A 481 11.85 -0.04 -13.46
C TYR A 481 12.26 -1.52 -13.52
N LEU A 482 13.57 -1.81 -13.59
CA LEU A 482 14.09 -3.17 -13.57
C LEU A 482 13.93 -3.84 -12.19
N TYR A 483 14.01 -3.04 -11.13
CA TYR A 483 13.90 -3.50 -9.75
C TYR A 483 12.47 -3.85 -9.32
N GLN A 484 11.44 -3.37 -10.05
CA GLN A 484 10.02 -3.51 -9.67
C GLN A 484 9.60 -4.94 -9.25
N PRO A 485 9.95 -6.03 -9.97
CA PRO A 485 9.53 -7.38 -9.56
C PRO A 485 10.11 -7.81 -8.21
N LEU A 486 11.37 -7.42 -7.96
CA LEU A 486 12.04 -7.68 -6.70
C LEU A 486 11.42 -6.84 -5.58
N ASP A 487 11.04 -5.59 -5.86
CA ASP A 487 10.33 -4.72 -4.92
C ASP A 487 9.00 -5.32 -4.46
N SER A 488 8.21 -5.92 -5.37
CA SER A 488 6.96 -6.62 -5.02
C SER A 488 7.19 -7.77 -4.03
N VAL A 489 8.24 -8.58 -4.25
CA VAL A 489 8.61 -9.68 -3.34
C VAL A 489 9.07 -9.15 -1.98
N LEU A 490 9.88 -8.09 -1.97
CA LEU A 490 10.37 -7.48 -0.74
C LEU A 490 9.24 -6.79 0.04
N THR A 491 8.28 -6.18 -0.65
CA THR A 491 7.07 -5.61 -0.04
C THR A 491 6.27 -6.70 0.66
N PHE A 492 6.05 -7.85 -0.01
CA PHE A 492 5.41 -9.00 0.62
C PHE A 492 6.16 -9.46 1.89
N ALA A 493 7.49 -9.61 1.83
CA ALA A 493 8.31 -10.00 2.97
C ALA A 493 8.23 -8.98 4.13
N ASN A 494 8.26 -7.68 3.82
CA ASN A 494 8.11 -6.60 4.79
C ASN A 494 6.72 -6.62 5.45
N ASN A 495 5.66 -6.90 4.69
CA ASN A 495 4.30 -7.03 5.24
C ASN A 495 4.17 -8.25 6.15
N VAL A 496 4.79 -9.38 5.83
CA VAL A 496 4.84 -10.55 6.72
C VAL A 496 5.53 -10.20 8.04
N LEU A 497 6.69 -9.54 7.99
CA LEU A 497 7.42 -9.10 9.19
C LEU A 497 6.60 -8.11 10.02
N SER A 498 5.93 -7.15 9.36
CA SER A 498 5.03 -6.21 10.02
C SER A 498 3.88 -6.92 10.73
N ARG A 499 3.22 -7.89 10.08
CA ARG A 499 2.13 -8.68 10.67
C ARG A 499 2.59 -9.47 11.90
N MET A 500 3.80 -10.02 11.87
CA MET A 500 4.38 -10.69 13.05
C MET A 500 4.56 -9.71 14.21
N HIS A 501 5.08 -8.51 13.94
CA HIS A 501 5.24 -7.47 14.96
C HIS A 501 3.91 -7.05 15.61
N GLU A 502 2.82 -7.00 14.84
CA GLU A 502 1.47 -6.71 15.35
C GLU A 502 0.99 -7.78 16.33
N PHE A 503 1.16 -9.06 16.01
CA PHE A 503 0.80 -10.15 16.94
C PHE A 503 1.67 -10.13 18.20
N GLU A 504 2.97 -9.84 18.09
CA GLU A 504 3.86 -9.67 19.25
C GLU A 504 3.41 -8.51 20.16
N ALA A 505 2.92 -7.41 19.57
CA ALA A 505 2.41 -6.25 20.30
C ALA A 505 1.03 -6.50 20.95
N ASP A 506 0.14 -7.22 20.27
CA ASP A 506 -1.14 -7.67 20.82
C ASP A 506 -0.94 -8.59 22.02
N GLU A 507 -0.04 -9.58 21.89
CA GLU A 507 0.33 -10.49 22.97
C GLU A 507 0.92 -9.73 24.16
N PHE A 508 1.74 -8.71 23.90
CA PHE A 508 2.31 -7.86 24.95
C PHE A 508 1.22 -7.12 25.73
N SER A 509 0.27 -6.46 25.04
CA SER A 509 -0.84 -5.77 25.70
C SER A 509 -1.76 -6.73 26.47
N LYS A 510 -2.02 -7.93 25.91
CA LYS A 510 -2.73 -9.01 26.60
C LYS A 510 -2.04 -9.41 27.90
N LYS A 511 -0.72 -9.61 27.89
CA LYS A 511 0.08 -9.96 29.09
C LYS A 511 0.06 -8.87 30.17
N LEU A 512 -0.26 -7.62 29.83
CA LEU A 512 -0.46 -6.54 30.79
C LEU A 512 -1.83 -6.56 31.48
N GLY A 513 -2.73 -7.45 31.04
CA GLY A 513 -4.10 -7.58 31.54
C GLY A 513 -5.15 -6.90 30.68
N TYR A 514 -4.77 -6.32 29.53
CA TYR A 514 -5.66 -5.51 28.68
C TYR A 514 -6.28 -6.27 27.50
N GLY A 515 -6.21 -7.60 27.47
CA GLY A 515 -6.69 -8.39 26.31
C GLY A 515 -8.15 -8.12 25.94
N LYS A 516 -9.05 -8.02 26.93
CA LYS A 516 -10.48 -7.71 26.69
C LYS A 516 -10.68 -6.30 26.14
N GLN A 517 -10.00 -5.32 26.74
CA GLN A 517 -10.07 -3.91 26.34
C GLN A 517 -9.49 -3.71 24.94
N LEU A 518 -8.38 -4.37 24.62
CA LEU A 518 -7.77 -4.33 23.29
C LEU A 518 -8.70 -4.95 22.24
N ALA A 519 -9.30 -6.10 22.51
CA ALA A 519 -10.26 -6.70 21.61
C ALA A 519 -11.46 -5.76 21.35
N SER A 520 -12.01 -5.16 22.41
CA SER A 520 -13.09 -4.17 22.31
C SER A 520 -12.67 -2.95 21.49
N SER A 521 -11.49 -2.40 21.75
CA SER A 521 -11.00 -1.20 21.07
C SER A 521 -10.71 -1.45 19.58
N LEU A 522 -10.16 -2.61 19.23
CA LEU A 522 -9.94 -2.99 17.82
C LEU A 522 -11.24 -3.15 17.05
N ILE A 523 -12.28 -3.72 17.67
CA ILE A 523 -13.62 -3.82 17.06
C ILE A 523 -14.19 -2.42 16.83
N LYS A 524 -14.14 -1.55 17.84
CA LYS A 524 -14.63 -0.16 17.72
C LYS A 524 -13.89 0.60 16.63
N LEU A 525 -12.55 0.56 16.63
CA LEU A 525 -11.73 1.18 15.58
C LEU A 525 -12.10 0.67 14.18
N GLN A 526 -12.35 -0.64 14.04
CA GLN A 526 -12.76 -1.21 12.77
C GLN A 526 -14.13 -0.68 12.31
N ILE A 527 -15.09 -0.55 13.23
CA ILE A 527 -16.43 -0.03 12.94
C ILE A 527 -16.36 1.46 12.58
N GLU A 528 -15.71 2.26 13.42
CA GLU A 528 -15.60 3.72 13.24
C GLU A 528 -14.84 4.09 11.96
N ASN A 529 -13.79 3.34 11.63
CA ASN A 529 -13.05 3.54 10.38
C ASN A 529 -13.69 2.86 9.15
N LYS A 530 -14.83 2.18 9.32
CA LYS A 530 -15.47 1.33 8.29
C LYS A 530 -14.47 0.38 7.62
N GLY A 531 -13.54 -0.15 8.40
CA GLY A 531 -12.49 -1.02 7.90
C GLY A 531 -13.04 -2.33 7.35
N ASN A 532 -12.35 -2.92 6.38
CA ASN A 532 -12.74 -4.19 5.78
C ASN A 532 -12.79 -5.34 6.80
N MET A 533 -13.98 -5.91 7.02
CA MET A 533 -14.21 -6.91 8.06
C MET A 533 -14.15 -8.37 7.56
N ASN A 534 -14.01 -8.58 6.25
CA ASN A 534 -13.89 -9.90 5.63
C ASN A 534 -12.93 -9.87 4.43
N PRO A 535 -11.64 -9.56 4.65
CA PRO A 535 -10.69 -9.48 3.55
C PRO A 535 -10.42 -10.84 2.91
N ASP A 536 -10.12 -10.85 1.61
CA ASP A 536 -9.65 -12.07 0.93
C ASP A 536 -8.27 -12.47 1.50
N PRO A 537 -8.04 -13.76 1.85
CA PRO A 537 -6.79 -14.18 2.48
C PRO A 537 -5.54 -13.92 1.64
N LEU A 538 -5.63 -14.02 0.31
CA LEU A 538 -4.47 -13.78 -0.56
C LEU A 538 -4.22 -12.28 -0.71
N TYR A 539 -5.29 -11.49 -0.83
CA TYR A 539 -5.21 -10.03 -0.84
C TYR A 539 -4.58 -9.50 0.46
N SER A 540 -5.09 -9.92 1.62
CA SER A 540 -4.57 -9.47 2.92
C SER A 540 -3.13 -9.93 3.15
N ALA A 541 -2.75 -11.12 2.70
CA ALA A 541 -1.38 -11.60 2.79
C ALA A 541 -0.40 -10.73 2.01
N TYR A 542 -0.80 -10.20 0.85
CA TYR A 542 0.04 -9.37 0.02
C TYR A 542 0.04 -7.90 0.42
N HIS A 543 -1.14 -7.30 0.68
CA HIS A 543 -1.28 -5.85 0.83
C HIS A 543 -1.30 -5.36 2.29
N TYR A 544 -1.67 -6.18 3.27
CA TYR A 544 -1.89 -5.68 4.63
C TYR A 544 -0.63 -5.77 5.48
N SER A 545 -0.18 -4.62 5.99
CA SER A 545 0.87 -4.54 7.02
C SER A 545 0.36 -4.92 8.42
N HIS A 546 -0.96 -4.87 8.64
CA HIS A 546 -1.64 -5.30 9.87
C HIS A 546 -2.48 -6.57 9.59
N PRO A 547 -2.47 -7.58 10.48
CA PRO A 547 -3.34 -8.74 10.31
C PRO A 547 -4.83 -8.33 10.34
N PRO A 548 -5.69 -9.00 9.56
CA PRO A 548 -7.14 -8.83 9.64
C PRO A 548 -7.68 -8.90 11.07
N LEU A 549 -8.74 -8.12 11.36
CA LEU A 549 -9.34 -8.04 12.70
C LEU A 549 -9.63 -9.43 13.30
N VAL A 550 -10.22 -10.33 12.53
CA VAL A 550 -10.56 -11.69 12.99
C VAL A 550 -9.32 -12.47 13.44
N GLU A 551 -8.20 -12.35 12.71
CA GLU A 551 -6.95 -13.01 13.08
C GLU A 551 -6.42 -12.48 14.42
N ARG A 552 -6.44 -11.17 14.61
CA ARG A 552 -6.02 -10.52 15.87
C ARG A 552 -6.91 -10.90 17.03
N LEU A 553 -8.24 -10.86 16.85
CA LEU A 553 -9.20 -11.25 17.89
C LEU A 553 -9.03 -12.72 18.30
N ASN A 554 -8.77 -13.61 17.35
CA ASN A 554 -8.49 -15.01 17.66
C ASN A 554 -7.22 -15.14 18.51
N ALA A 555 -6.12 -14.48 18.14
CA ALA A 555 -4.87 -14.50 18.92
C ALA A 555 -5.03 -13.89 20.33
N ILE A 556 -5.81 -12.82 20.46
CA ILE A 556 -6.06 -12.17 21.75
C ILE A 556 -6.92 -13.06 22.66
N ASN A 557 -7.97 -13.69 22.11
CA ASN A 557 -8.92 -14.50 22.87
C ASN A 557 -8.47 -15.94 23.12
N ASP A 558 -7.42 -16.42 22.44
CA ASP A 558 -6.88 -17.77 22.62
C ASP A 558 -6.38 -17.98 24.07
N PRO A 559 -6.97 -18.92 24.85
CA PRO A 559 -6.51 -19.22 26.20
C PRO A 559 -5.13 -19.92 26.24
N ASP A 560 -4.66 -20.52 25.14
CA ASP A 560 -3.46 -21.37 25.09
C ASP A 560 -2.18 -20.66 24.62
N VAL A 561 -2.21 -19.34 24.40
CA VAL A 561 -0.98 -18.52 24.28
C VAL A 561 -0.45 -18.18 25.67
N ALA A 562 -0.19 -19.22 26.46
CA ALA A 562 0.84 -19.17 27.50
C ALA A 562 2.20 -19.12 26.80
N PRO A 563 3.20 -18.40 27.34
CA PRO A 563 4.52 -18.36 26.74
C PRO A 563 5.05 -19.80 26.65
N LYS A 564 5.38 -20.27 25.44
CA LYS A 564 6.29 -21.41 25.33
C LYS A 564 7.64 -20.94 25.87
N THR A 565 7.85 -21.18 27.15
CA THR A 565 9.15 -21.19 27.79
C THR A 565 9.90 -22.43 27.30
N GLU A 566 10.89 -22.23 26.43
CA GLU A 566 12.31 -22.60 26.62
C GLU A 566 13.12 -22.18 25.40
#